data_AF-A0A4U6MVW9-F1
#
_entry.id   AF-A0A4U6MVW9-F1
#
_cell.length_a   1.000
_cell.length_b   1.000
_cell.length_c   1.000
_cell.angle_alpha   90.00
_cell.angle_beta   90.00
_cell.angle_gamma   90.00
#
_symmetry.space_group_name_H-M   'P 1'
#
loop_
_entity.id
_entity.type
_entity.pdbx_description
1 polymer ?
#
loop_
_entity_poly.entity_id
_entity_poly.type
_entity_poly.pdbx_seq_one_letter_code
_entity_poly.pdbx_strand_id
1 'polypeptide(L)' 'MSSISLIPASWLFVPVGMFDSQEVQYQVDGQTKTRKVVDPHSFRILTNEAGEEQYHPVKFFTTGDESPGLMNFP' A
#
# COMPACT_ATOMS: atom_id res chain seq x y z
N MET A 1 -4.58 41.17 14.16
CA MET A 1 -3.79 40.17 13.41
C MET A 1 -4.33 38.80 13.79
N SER A 2 -5.21 38.22 12.97
CA SER A 2 -5.70 36.85 13.23
C SER A 2 -4.65 35.87 12.74
N SER A 3 -4.01 35.18 13.67
CA SER A 3 -3.06 34.10 13.38
C SER A 3 -3.81 32.93 12.78
N ILE A 4 -3.68 32.71 11.47
CA ILE A 4 -4.07 31.45 10.84
C ILE A 4 -3.07 30.40 11.33
N SER A 5 -3.53 29.51 12.20
CA SER A 5 -2.78 28.31 12.57
C SER A 5 -2.68 27.43 11.33
N LEU A 6 -1.51 27.40 10.70
CA LEU A 6 -1.17 26.37 9.73
C LEU A 6 -1.08 25.05 10.50
N ILE A 7 -2.10 24.21 10.40
CA ILE A 7 -1.97 22.81 10.81
C ILE A 7 -0.95 22.22 9.83
N PRO A 8 0.26 21.81 10.25
CA PRO A 8 1.12 21.09 9.33
C PRO A 8 0.41 19.79 8.98
N ALA A 9 0.08 19.61 7.71
CA ALA A 9 -0.34 18.31 7.19
C ALA A 9 0.74 17.31 7.62
N SER A 10 0.43 16.48 8.60
CA SER A 10 1.41 15.58 9.22
C SER A 10 1.64 14.44 8.23
N TRP A 11 2.80 14.45 7.59
CA TRP A 11 3.21 13.40 6.66
C TRP A 11 3.59 12.16 7.47
N LEU A 12 3.01 11.01 7.14
CA LEU A 12 3.41 9.74 7.71
C LEU A 12 4.32 9.02 6.71
N PHE A 13 5.48 8.59 7.19
CA PHE A 13 6.40 7.75 6.43
C PHE A 13 6.09 6.29 6.76
N VAL A 14 5.45 5.61 5.82
CA VAL A 14 5.07 4.20 5.98
C VAL A 14 6.01 3.37 5.12
N PRO A 15 6.64 2.30 5.66
CA PRO A 15 7.50 1.46 4.85
C PRO A 15 6.66 0.73 3.80
N VAL A 16 7.22 0.61 2.59
CA VAL A 16 6.56 -0.05 1.48
C VAL A 16 6.75 -1.54 1.62
N GLY A 17 5.65 -2.29 1.60
CA GLY A 17 5.68 -3.75 1.56
C GLY A 17 5.20 -4.31 0.23
N MET A 18 5.56 -5.57 -0.05
CA MET A 18 5.01 -6.32 -1.17
C MET A 18 4.67 -7.76 -0.76
N PHE A 19 3.80 -8.38 -1.56
CA PHE A 19 3.57 -9.82 -1.55
C PHE A 19 4.05 -10.41 -2.87
N ASP A 20 4.52 -11.65 -2.83
CA ASP A 20 4.74 -12.45 -4.02
C ASP A 20 3.44 -12.97 -4.60
N SER A 21 3.52 -13.34 -5.87
CA SER A 21 2.47 -14.06 -6.55
C SER A 21 2.92 -15.48 -6.84
N GLN A 22 1.98 -16.41 -6.73
CA GLN A 22 2.16 -17.81 -7.06
C GLN A 22 1.09 -18.26 -8.07
N GLU A 23 1.42 -19.26 -8.87
CA GLU A 23 0.43 -19.91 -9.72
C GLU A 23 -0.21 -21.08 -8.98
N VAL A 24 -1.53 -21.08 -8.90
CA VAL A 24 -2.29 -22.18 -8.31
C VAL A 24 -3.17 -22.83 -9.38
N GLN A 25 -3.30 -24.15 -9.29
CA GLN A 25 -4.24 -24.91 -10.11
C GLN A 25 -5.50 -25.20 -9.32
N TYR A 26 -6.65 -25.09 -9.98
CA TYR A 26 -7.96 -25.33 -9.39
C TYR A 26 -8.91 -25.89 -10.46
N GLN A 27 -9.94 -26.62 -10.04
CA GLN A 27 -10.92 -27.18 -10.96
C GLN A 27 -12.18 -26.30 -11.03
N VAL A 28 -12.65 -26.04 -12.24
CA VAL A 28 -13.95 -25.41 -12.52
C VAL A 28 -14.64 -26.26 -13.58
N ASP A 29 -15.83 -26.77 -13.28
CA ASP A 29 -16.61 -27.62 -14.18
C ASP A 29 -15.84 -28.84 -14.72
N GLY A 30 -15.01 -29.45 -13.86
CA GLY A 30 -14.17 -30.61 -14.23
C GLY A 30 -12.94 -30.28 -15.08
N GLN A 31 -12.73 -29.00 -15.44
CA GLN A 31 -11.53 -28.55 -16.13
C GLN A 31 -10.53 -27.94 -15.14
N THR A 32 -9.27 -28.38 -15.21
CA THR A 32 -8.17 -27.75 -14.47
C THR A 32 -7.83 -26.40 -15.10
N LYS A 33 -7.79 -25.35 -14.27
CA LYS A 33 -7.40 -24.00 -14.62
C LYS A 33 -6.24 -23.54 -13.74
N THR A 34 -5.44 -22.64 -14.28
CA THR A 34 -4.35 -21.98 -13.55
C THR A 34 -4.71 -20.53 -13.28
N ARG A 35 -4.36 -20.02 -12.11
CA ARG A 35 -4.49 -18.60 -11.78
C ARG A 35 -3.29 -18.13 -10.98
N LYS A 36 -2.79 -16.95 -11.35
CA LYS A 36 -1.83 -16.21 -10.54
C LYS A 36 -2.57 -15.57 -9.36
N VAL A 37 -2.18 -15.91 -8.15
CA VAL A 37 -2.76 -15.43 -6.89
C VAL A 37 -1.66 -14.86 -6.00
N VAL A 38 -2.05 -13.97 -5.08
CA VAL A 38 -1.13 -13.44 -4.07
C VAL A 38 -0.88 -14.51 -3.00
N ASP A 39 0.36 -14.68 -2.56
CA ASP A 39 0.69 -15.49 -1.39
C ASP A 39 0.58 -14.64 -0.11
N PRO A 40 -0.42 -14.86 0.77
CA PRO A 40 -0.61 -14.05 1.97
C PRO A 40 0.51 -14.20 3.00
N HIS A 41 1.35 -15.24 2.92
CA HIS A 41 2.46 -15.46 3.85
C HIS A 41 3.77 -14.83 3.40
N SER A 42 3.79 -14.24 2.19
CA SER A 42 5.01 -13.71 1.55
C SER A 42 5.27 -12.21 1.81
N PHE A 43 4.54 -11.60 2.75
CA PHE A 43 4.71 -10.18 3.04
C PHE A 43 6.15 -9.87 3.43
N ARG A 44 6.73 -8.86 2.78
CA ARG A 44 8.04 -8.31 3.13
C ARG A 44 8.11 -6.82 2.90
N ILE A 45 8.94 -6.14 3.67
CA ILE A 45 9.32 -4.75 3.44
C ILE A 45 10.30 -4.67 2.27
N LEU A 46 10.16 -3.65 1.44
CA LEU A 46 11.07 -3.38 0.34
C LEU A 46 12.30 -2.66 0.85
N THR A 47 13.46 -3.17 0.44
CA THR A 47 14.73 -2.51 0.66
C THR A 47 15.29 -2.00 -0.67
N ASN A 48 16.05 -0.92 -0.64
CA ASN A 48 16.85 -0.46 -1.78
C ASN A 48 18.13 -1.32 -1.94
N GLU A 49 18.98 -0.98 -2.92
CA GLU A 49 20.25 -1.68 -3.17
C GLU A 49 21.23 -1.65 -1.98
N ALA A 50 21.10 -0.65 -1.10
CA ALA A 50 21.89 -0.52 0.13
C ALA A 50 21.30 -1.31 1.32
N GLY A 51 20.15 -1.97 1.13
CA GLY A 51 19.45 -2.71 2.19
C GLY A 51 18.59 -1.84 3.11
N GLU A 52 18.38 -0.57 2.79
CA GLU A 52 17.55 0.35 3.58
C GLU A 52 16.08 0.25 3.17
N GLU A 53 15.17 0.33 4.14
CA GLU A 53 13.73 0.30 3.90
C GLU A 53 13.28 1.45 2.99
N GLN A 54 12.41 1.13 2.03
CA GLN A 54 11.77 2.12 1.17
C GLN A 54 10.51 2.67 1.87
N TYR A 55 10.33 3.99 1.85
CA TYR A 55 9.19 4.66 2.44
C TYR A 55 8.39 5.41 1.38
N HIS A 56 7.07 5.34 1.46
CA HIS A 56 6.19 6.22 0.70
C HIS A 56 5.55 7.27 1.62
N PRO A 57 5.75 8.58 1.32
CA PRO A 57 5.08 9.62 2.07
C PRO A 57 3.59 9.63 1.71
N VAL A 58 2.74 9.46 2.72
CA VAL A 58 1.28 9.55 2.55
C VAL A 58 0.73 10.70 3.39
N LYS A 59 -0.22 11.45 2.82
CA LYS A 59 -0.99 12.44 3.57
C LYS A 59 -1.95 11.70 4.49
N PHE A 60 -2.04 12.14 5.75
CA PHE A 60 -2.94 11.52 6.72
C PHE A 60 -4.42 11.76 6.36
N PHE A 61 -4.75 12.98 5.93
CA PHE A 61 -6.02 13.34 5.32
C PHE A 61 -5.79 14.11 4.02
N THR A 62 -6.66 13.91 3.03
CA THR A 62 -6.76 14.76 1.84
C THR A 62 -8.19 15.28 1.69
N THR A 63 -8.34 16.43 1.02
CA THR A 63 -9.63 17.05 0.69
C THR A 63 -9.67 17.37 -0.80
N GLY A 64 -10.83 17.23 -1.44
CA GLY A 64 -10.99 17.51 -2.88
C GLY A 64 -10.66 16.30 -3.76
N ASP A 65 -10.17 16.56 -4.98
CA ASP A 65 -9.95 15.54 -6.03
C ASP A 65 -8.59 14.81 -5.94
N GLU A 66 -7.82 15.04 -4.87
CA GLU A 66 -6.56 14.32 -4.64
C GLU A 66 -6.83 12.84 -4.29
N SER A 67 -5.81 11.98 -4.45
CA SER A 67 -5.88 10.61 -3.94
C SER A 67 -6.26 10.60 -2.45
N PRO A 68 -7.11 9.66 -2.00
CA PRO A 68 -7.52 9.57 -0.59
C PRO A 68 -6.30 9.47 0.33
N GLY A 69 -6.29 10.29 1.39
CA GLY A 69 -5.34 10.17 2.49
C GLY A 69 -5.55 8.87 3.26
N LEU A 70 -4.59 8.50 4.11
CA LEU A 70 -4.61 7.26 4.88
C LEU A 70 -5.90 7.07 5.69
N MET A 71 -6.55 8.14 6.12
CA MET A 71 -7.76 8.07 6.95
C MET A 71 -9.05 8.45 6.20
N ASN A 72 -9.00 8.62 4.88
CA ASN A 72 -10.16 8.98 4.05
C ASN A 72 -11.02 7.75 3.64
N PHE A 73 -11.02 6.68 4.44
CA PHE A 73 -11.87 5.50 4.22
C PHE A 73 -13.31 5.77 4.72
N PRO A 74 -14.36 5.34 4.00
CA PRO A 74 -15.76 5.52 4.39
C PRO A 74 -16.17 4.66 5.60
#